data_AF-L1IQ92-F1
#
_entry.id   AF-L1IQ92-F1
#
_cell.length_a   1.000
_cell.length_b   1.000
_cell.length_c   1.000
_cell.angle_alpha   90.00
_cell.angle_beta   90.00
_cell.angle_gamma   90.00
#
_symmetry.space_group_name_H-M   'P 1'
#
loop_
_entity.id
_entity.type
_entity.pdbx_description
1 polymer ?
#
loop_
_entity_poly.entity_id
_entity_poly.type
_entity_poly.pdbx_seq_one_letter_code
_entity_poly.pdbx_strand_id
1 'polypeptide(L)'
;VRVEASPAQVWRVWSDLEQMPKWQAWIHSVHVQPDGSSKWTLKKSVLGVPLSFSWTAQELPREEGRLIQWEATSGVKNRGRVEFEEEEEGGREGVRVTMTIEYSLPSVIVFLFRST
;
A
#
# COMPACT_ATOMS: atom_id res chain seq x y z
N VAL A 1 5.63 -10.44 0.23
CA VAL A 1 4.84 -11.66 -0.08
C VAL A 1 5.31 -12.23 -1.40
N ARG A 2 5.43 -13.56 -1.57
CA ARG A 2 5.72 -14.17 -2.87
C ARG A 2 4.40 -14.50 -3.60
N VAL A 3 4.31 -14.16 -4.87
CA VAL A 3 3.15 -14.42 -5.74
C VAL A 3 3.59 -15.32 -6.88
N GLU A 4 2.96 -16.49 -7.02
CA GLU A 4 3.26 -17.47 -8.08
C GLU A 4 2.51 -17.11 -9.38
N ALA A 5 2.95 -16.02 -10.02
CA ALA A 5 2.42 -15.53 -11.29
C ALA A 5 3.51 -14.75 -12.03
N SER A 6 3.31 -14.50 -13.33
CA SER A 6 4.31 -13.76 -14.11
C SER A 6 4.45 -12.30 -13.65
N PRO A 7 5.62 -11.68 -13.83
CA PRO A 7 5.84 -10.26 -13.49
C PRO A 7 4.79 -9.33 -14.08
N ALA A 8 4.39 -9.55 -15.34
CA ALA A 8 3.34 -8.77 -16.00
C ALA A 8 1.95 -8.94 -15.37
N GLN A 9 1.60 -10.15 -14.90
CA GLN A 9 0.34 -10.40 -14.21
C GLN A 9 0.32 -9.72 -12.84
N VAL A 10 1.40 -9.87 -12.08
CA VAL A 10 1.54 -9.25 -10.76
C VAL A 10 1.51 -7.73 -10.89
N TRP A 11 2.27 -7.16 -11.83
CA TRP A 11 2.28 -5.73 -12.11
C TRP A 11 0.89 -5.21 -12.46
N ARG A 12 0.16 -5.87 -13.36
CA ARG A 12 -1.19 -5.44 -13.77
C ARG A 12 -2.15 -5.34 -12.59
N VAL A 13 -2.09 -6.30 -11.67
CA VAL A 13 -2.97 -6.33 -10.50
C VAL A 13 -2.55 -5.27 -9.49
N TRP A 14 -1.25 -5.19 -9.17
CA TRP A 14 -0.77 -4.31 -8.09
C TRP A 14 -0.64 -2.83 -8.49
N SER A 15 -0.52 -2.53 -9.79
CA SER A 15 -0.51 -1.14 -10.29
C SER A 15 -1.90 -0.50 -10.36
N ASP A 16 -2.96 -1.30 -10.25
CA ASP A 16 -4.32 -0.82 -10.03
C ASP A 16 -4.57 -0.62 -8.53
N LEU A 17 -4.21 0.58 -8.04
CA LEU A 17 -4.27 0.90 -6.61
C LEU A 17 -5.68 0.76 -6.01
N GLU A 18 -6.74 0.95 -6.80
CA GLU A 18 -8.13 0.81 -6.33
C GLU A 18 -8.47 -0.63 -5.93
N GLN A 19 -7.69 -1.61 -6.40
CA GLN A 19 -7.88 -3.03 -6.10
C GLN A 19 -7.18 -3.46 -4.81
N MET A 20 -6.25 -2.67 -4.27
CA MET A 20 -5.48 -3.00 -3.06
C MET A 20 -6.34 -3.49 -1.88
N PRO A 21 -7.54 -2.93 -1.60
CA PRO A 21 -8.40 -3.44 -0.51
C PRO A 21 -8.76 -4.93 -0.62
N LYS A 22 -8.68 -5.52 -1.82
CA LYS A 22 -8.99 -6.95 -2.02
C LYS A 22 -7.96 -7.89 -1.37
N TRP A 23 -6.73 -7.43 -1.15
CA TRP A 23 -5.65 -8.25 -0.57
C TRP A 23 -4.90 -7.58 0.58
N GLN A 24 -5.07 -6.28 0.81
CA GLN A 24 -4.53 -5.55 1.97
C GLN A 24 -5.66 -5.20 2.94
N ALA A 25 -5.98 -6.12 3.86
CA ALA A 25 -7.14 -6.03 4.75
C ALA A 25 -7.20 -4.77 5.64
N TRP A 26 -6.09 -4.08 5.85
CA TRP A 26 -6.05 -2.83 6.63
C TRP A 26 -6.36 -1.58 5.78
N ILE A 27 -6.31 -1.68 4.44
CA ILE A 27 -6.76 -0.64 3.52
C ILE A 27 -8.25 -0.85 3.27
N HIS A 28 -9.06 0.16 3.61
CA HIS A 28 -10.50 0.10 3.37
C HIS A 28 -10.88 0.49 1.94
N SER A 29 -10.25 1.54 1.41
CA SER A 29 -10.48 1.98 0.04
C SER A 29 -9.31 2.80 -0.49
N VAL A 30 -9.06 2.70 -1.79
CA VAL A 30 -8.25 3.65 -2.54
C VAL A 30 -9.10 4.14 -3.70
N HIS A 31 -9.11 5.44 -3.94
CA HIS A 31 -9.82 6.04 -5.06
C HIS A 31 -8.87 6.93 -5.86
N VAL A 32 -8.71 6.65 -7.15
CA VAL A 32 -7.89 7.48 -8.04
C VAL A 32 -8.74 8.63 -8.56
N GLN A 33 -8.25 9.85 -8.35
CA GLN A 33 -8.93 11.09 -8.71
C GLN A 33 -8.59 11.49 -10.16
N PRO A 34 -9.43 12.33 -10.81
CA PRO A 34 -9.18 12.79 -12.17
C PRO A 34 -7.87 13.57 -12.36
N ASP A 35 -7.34 14.14 -11.28
CA ASP A 35 -6.06 14.87 -11.28
C ASP A 35 -4.83 13.95 -11.12
N GLY A 36 -5.04 12.63 -11.10
CA GLY A 36 -3.99 11.62 -10.94
C GLY A 36 -3.59 11.35 -9.48
N SER A 37 -4.10 12.11 -8.52
CA SER A 37 -3.90 11.80 -7.10
C SER A 37 -4.75 10.61 -6.67
N SER A 38 -4.40 9.99 -5.54
CA SER A 38 -5.16 8.90 -4.96
C SER A 38 -5.59 9.22 -3.53
N LYS A 39 -6.85 8.98 -3.20
CA LYS A 39 -7.40 9.12 -1.86
C LYS A 39 -7.50 7.76 -1.18
N TRP A 40 -6.81 7.62 -0.07
CA TRP A 40 -6.71 6.37 0.68
C TRP A 40 -7.49 6.48 1.98
N THR A 41 -8.11 5.37 2.38
CA THR A 41 -8.77 5.25 3.68
C THR A 41 -8.34 3.97 4.36
N LEU A 42 -7.84 4.10 5.58
CA LEU A 42 -7.47 3.01 6.48
C LEU A 42 -8.55 2.92 7.56
N LYS A 43 -9.08 1.72 7.79
CA LYS A 43 -9.96 1.45 8.93
C LYS A 43 -9.34 0.37 9.79
N LYS A 44 -9.22 0.63 11.10
CA LYS A 44 -8.69 -0.34 12.07
C LYS A 44 -9.45 -0.20 13.38
N SER A 45 -9.73 -1.33 14.03
CA SER A 45 -10.20 -1.32 15.42
C SER A 45 -8.99 -1.43 16.35
N VAL A 46 -8.92 -0.55 17.35
CA VAL A 46 -7.88 -0.58 18.39
C VAL A 46 -8.57 -0.55 19.74
N LEU A 47 -8.34 -1.58 20.56
CA LEU A 47 -9.03 -1.77 21.86
C LEU A 47 -10.57 -1.72 21.75
N GLY A 48 -11.12 -2.20 20.64
CA GLY A 48 -12.57 -2.16 20.38
C GLY A 48 -13.09 -0.81 19.87
N VAL A 49 -12.25 0.23 19.79
CA VAL A 49 -12.62 1.54 19.23
C VAL A 49 -12.32 1.55 17.73
N PRO A 50 -13.33 1.80 16.86
CA PRO A 50 -13.11 1.93 15.43
C PRO A 50 -12.39 3.25 15.13
N LEU A 51 -11.24 3.16 14.47
CA LEU A 51 -10.47 4.29 13.96
C LEU A 51 -10.52 4.29 12.43
N SER A 52 -10.65 5.49 11.87
CA SER A 52 -10.62 5.73 10.43
C SER A 52 -9.66 6.86 10.12
N PHE A 53 -8.71 6.60 9.24
CA PHE A 53 -7.72 7.56 8.79
C PHE A 53 -7.78 7.70 7.28
N SER A 54 -7.54 8.90 6.78
CA SER A 54 -7.50 9.15 5.34
C SER A 54 -6.38 10.10 4.99
N TRP A 55 -5.87 9.94 3.79
CA TRP A 55 -4.90 10.85 3.19
C TRP A 55 -5.12 10.92 1.68
N THR A 56 -4.64 11.99 1.07
CA THR A 56 -4.49 12.08 -0.38
C THR A 56 -3.00 11.96 -0.68
N ALA A 57 -2.65 11.16 -1.68
CA ALA A 57 -1.28 10.97 -2.12
C ALA A 57 -1.12 11.27 -3.60
N GLN A 58 0.06 11.76 -3.96
CA GLN A 58 0.52 11.82 -5.34
C GLN A 58 1.41 10.63 -5.60
N GLU A 59 1.22 9.98 -6.75
CA GLU A 59 2.13 8.94 -7.19
C GLU A 59 3.41 9.59 -7.75
N LEU A 60 4.56 9.06 -7.34
CA LEU A 60 5.85 9.43 -7.90
C LEU A 60 6.10 8.64 -9.19
N PRO A 61 7.04 9.06 -10.07
CA PRO A 61 7.38 8.29 -11.26
C PRO A 61 7.63 6.81 -10.93
N ARG A 62 6.86 5.93 -11.58
CA ARG A 62 6.95 4.47 -11.41
C ARG A 62 7.99 3.87 -12.34
N GLU A 63 8.60 2.77 -11.92
CA GLU A 63 9.39 1.89 -12.78
C GLU A 63 8.55 0.65 -13.11
N GLU A 64 8.18 0.50 -14.38
CA GLU A 64 7.29 -0.57 -14.81
C GLU A 64 7.85 -1.96 -14.43
N GLY A 65 7.02 -2.75 -13.76
CA GLY A 65 7.38 -4.09 -13.29
C GLY A 65 8.33 -4.12 -12.09
N ARG A 66 8.76 -2.97 -11.54
CA ARG A 66 9.76 -2.92 -10.47
C ARG A 66 9.36 -2.10 -9.26
N LEU A 67 8.73 -0.94 -9.46
CA LEU A 67 8.53 0.02 -8.37
C LEU A 67 7.31 0.93 -8.59
N ILE A 68 6.43 0.97 -7.59
CA ILE A 68 5.37 1.98 -7.43
C ILE A 68 5.68 2.78 -6.17
N GLN A 69 5.54 4.10 -6.21
CA GLN A 69 5.84 4.98 -5.07
C GLN A 69 4.81 6.09 -4.94
N TRP A 70 4.51 6.50 -3.71
CA TRP A 70 3.64 7.63 -3.45
C TRP A 70 4.06 8.44 -2.23
N GLU A 71 3.62 9.69 -2.21
CA GLU A 71 3.79 10.60 -1.07
C GLU A 71 2.48 11.32 -0.76
N ALA A 72 2.11 11.36 0.53
CA ALA A 72 0.90 12.03 0.97
C ALA A 72 1.03 13.55 0.85
N THR A 73 0.05 14.18 0.22
CA THR A 73 -0.05 15.64 0.07
C THR A 73 -1.01 16.26 1.08
N SER A 74 -1.90 15.48 1.69
CA SER A 74 -2.83 15.94 2.73
C SER A 74 -3.28 14.80 3.64
N GLY A 75 -3.80 15.15 4.84
CA GLY A 75 -4.26 14.18 5.83
C GLY A 75 -3.10 13.58 6.64
N VAL A 76 -3.15 12.27 6.88
CA VAL A 76 -2.05 11.56 7.58
C VAL A 76 -0.79 11.56 6.71
N LYS A 77 0.27 12.21 7.20
CA LYS A 77 1.57 12.22 6.50
C LYS A 77 2.10 10.80 6.40
N ASN A 78 2.24 10.31 5.19
CA ASN A 78 2.87 9.03 4.89
C ASN A 78 3.53 9.06 3.52
N ARG A 79 4.44 8.14 3.32
CA ARG A 79 4.97 7.77 2.01
C ARG A 79 5.06 6.26 1.96
N GLY A 80 4.96 5.71 0.78
CA GLY A 80 5.11 4.28 0.63
C GLY A 80 5.60 3.88 -0.73
N ARG A 81 5.99 2.63 -0.82
CA ARG A 81 6.47 2.00 -2.04
C ARG A 81 6.06 0.54 -2.10
N VAL A 82 5.88 0.04 -3.32
CA VAL A 82 5.73 -1.37 -3.63
C VAL A 82 6.85 -1.74 -4.59
N GLU A 83 7.71 -2.65 -4.15
CA GLU A 83 8.82 -3.21 -4.90
C GLU A 83 8.43 -4.59 -5.42
N PHE A 84 8.83 -4.89 -6.66
CA PHE A 84 8.60 -6.15 -7.35
C PHE A 84 9.95 -6.74 -7.74
N GLU A 85 10.24 -7.93 -7.21
CA GLU A 85 11.48 -8.66 -7.48
C GLU A 85 11.11 -10.02 -8.05
N GLU A 86 11.61 -10.35 -9.24
CA GLU A 86 11.43 -11.69 -9.82
C GLU A 86 12.21 -12.70 -9.00
N GLU A 87 11.59 -13.83 -8.67
CA GLU A 87 12.20 -14.90 -7.89
C GLU A 87 11.86 -16.26 -8.49
N GLU A 88 12.81 -17.18 -8.46
CA GLU A 88 12.59 -18.58 -8.82
C GLU A 88 12.78 -19.46 -7.57
N GLU A 89 11.77 -20.30 -7.27
CA GLU A 89 11.81 -21.21 -6.14
C GLU A 89 11.37 -22.60 -6.59
N GLY A 90 12.30 -23.58 -6.53
CA GLY A 90 12.01 -24.96 -6.92
C GLY A 90 11.59 -25.14 -8.38
N GLY A 91 12.14 -24.34 -9.30
CA GLY A 91 11.79 -24.36 -10.73
C GLY A 91 10.47 -23.68 -11.08
N ARG A 92 9.87 -22.92 -10.15
CA ARG A 92 8.65 -22.12 -10.39
C ARG A 92 8.96 -20.64 -10.32
N GLU A 93 8.61 -19.93 -11.38
CA GLU A 93 8.64 -18.47 -11.43
C GLU A 93 7.67 -17.87 -10.41
N GLY A 94 8.04 -16.73 -9.84
CA GLY A 94 7.20 -15.91 -9.00
C GLY A 94 7.75 -14.52 -8.82
N VAL A 95 7.02 -13.69 -8.09
CA VAL A 95 7.40 -12.31 -7.79
C VAL A 95 7.30 -12.07 -6.30
N ARG A 96 8.39 -11.62 -5.69
CA ARG A 96 8.36 -11.02 -4.36
C ARG A 96 7.85 -9.61 -4.47
N VAL A 97 6.69 -9.39 -3.85
CA VAL A 97 6.08 -8.07 -3.67
C VAL A 97 6.36 -7.59 -2.26
N THR A 98 7.12 -6.50 -2.14
CA THR A 98 7.46 -5.88 -0.86
C THR A 98 6.81 -4.51 -0.79
N MET A 99 5.88 -4.35 0.15
CA MET A 99 5.20 -3.08 0.38
C MET A 99 5.72 -2.45 1.67
N THR A 100 6.27 -1.25 1.56
CA THR A 100 6.80 -0.47 2.69
C THR A 100 6.00 0.81 2.81
N ILE A 101 5.53 1.13 4.02
CA ILE A 101 4.89 2.41 4.32
C ILE A 101 5.57 3.02 5.53
N GLU A 102 5.96 4.26 5.37
CA GLU A 102 6.38 5.13 6.45
C GLU A 102 5.26 6.12 6.72
N TYR A 103 4.80 6.19 7.97
CA TYR A 103 3.74 7.10 8.37
C TYR A 103 4.15 7.88 9.62
N SER A 104 3.71 9.13 9.68
CA SER A 104 3.76 9.94 10.90
C SER A 104 2.35 9.99 11.47
N LEU A 105 2.07 9.10 12.42
CA LEU A 105 0.85 9.15 13.19
C LEU A 105 1.03 10.15 14.34
N PRO A 106 0.00 10.94 14.69
CA PRO A 106 -0.01 11.69 15.94
C PRO A 106 0.37 10.79 17.12
N SER A 107 1.19 11.29 18.05
CA SER A 107 1.78 10.49 19.14
C SER A 107 0.77 9.69 19.97
N VAL A 108 -0.45 10.19 20.11
CA VAL A 108 -1.56 9.52 20.79
C VAL A 108 -1.94 8.18 20.14
N ILE A 109 -1.78 8.06 18.82
CA ILE A 109 -2.08 6.83 18.08
C ILE A 109 -0.91 5.85 18.15
N VAL A 110 0.34 6.34 18.14
CA VAL A 110 1.53 5.49 18.34
C VAL A 110 1.50 4.82 19.71
N PHE A 111 1.04 5.53 20.73
CA PHE A 111 0.86 4.98 22.07
C PHE A 111 -0.09 3.77 22.08
N LEU A 112 -1.20 3.83 21.33
CA LEU A 112 -2.16 2.73 21.20
C LEU A 112 -1.61 1.50 20.44
N PHE A 113 -0.54 1.65 19.66
CA PHE A 113 0.12 0.56 18.94
C PHE A 113 1.32 -0.06 19.68
N ARG A 114 1.85 0.59 20.72
CA ARG A 114 3.00 0.12 21.51
C ARG A 114 2.62 -0.74 22.73
N SER A 115 1.34 -0.92 23.01
CA SER A 115 0.83 -1.62 24.20
C SER A 115 0.53 -3.11 23.99
N THR A 116 1.00 -3.72 22.91
CA THR A 116 0.89 -5.16 22.62
C THR A 116 2.25 -5.81 22.52
#